data_AF-A0A9W8B290-F1
#
_entry.id   AF-A0A9W8B290-F1
#
_cell.length_a   1.000
_cell.length_b   1.000
_cell.length_c   1.000
_cell.angle_alpha   90.00
_cell.angle_beta   90.00
_cell.angle_gamma   90.00
#
_symmetry.space_group_name_H-M   'P 1'
#
loop_
_entity.id
_entity.type
_entity.pdbx_description
1 polymer ?
#
loop_
_entity_poly.entity_id
_entity_poly.type
_entity_poly.pdbx_seq_one_letter_code
_entity_poly.pdbx_strand_id
1 'polypeptide(L)'
;MPTPMPQVVANASTTTFKANIYAYLDSLPTQTFQRLFSKPATCLVILRLLSTLARQIIMTLLYIDKPVPTRHLQRWCRSESQAVLATSLQELKKLHIFSEQGDALQMNAVFRQQLQHALTGGGNHHSFGVPTTEPDRHAVDVSFLDDYATRRWEAILHYMVGTNTAEQPSLSVLGLLNRSGLMQQGATPTSLTITNKGFQFLLQDVSTQVWIFLLQYLEFAENLQMDLVEVLHFLFQLGSLELGASYSTEALTPTQLRMLEDLRDFGIVYQRKKRSKRFYPTRLATTLTTGLHSMAVAPGHPQGQTGDGLSAPALPSSSLLSTSNQGFIVLETNYRMYAYTDSPLQIAILNLFVTLKSRFPNMVMGAISRDSVRSALAHGITADQIITYLAVHAHPQMRDRTPVLPITVTDQIRLWEMEKNRIKPVDSCLYSGFLRSQDYLAVLKYAQDLGVVLWHSDAKRMLAVTAEGDPTVRAYVKRKFSSK
;
A
#
# COMPACT_ATOMS: atom_id res chain seq x y z
N MET A 1 35.50 -27.74 3.89
CA MET A 1 34.18 -27.76 4.58
C MET A 1 33.87 -26.33 5.00
N PRO A 2 33.06 -25.57 4.25
CA PRO A 2 32.73 -24.21 4.64
C PRO A 2 31.70 -24.26 5.78
N THR A 3 32.07 -23.74 6.94
CA THR A 3 31.22 -23.56 8.11
C THR A 3 30.19 -22.45 7.87
N PRO A 4 28.95 -22.60 8.37
CA PRO A 4 27.85 -21.69 8.07
C PRO A 4 28.03 -20.36 8.79
N MET A 5 27.78 -19.25 8.07
CA MET A 5 27.73 -17.91 8.67
C MET A 5 26.50 -17.80 9.59
N PRO A 6 26.62 -17.10 10.74
CA PRO A 6 25.47 -16.82 11.59
C PRO A 6 24.52 -15.86 10.87
N GLN A 7 23.28 -16.29 10.69
CA GLN A 7 22.19 -15.45 10.20
C GLN A 7 21.95 -14.33 11.22
N VAL A 8 22.36 -13.11 10.88
CA VAL A 8 21.92 -11.90 11.55
C VAL A 8 20.41 -11.81 11.36
N VAL A 9 19.66 -12.08 12.42
CA VAL A 9 18.21 -11.89 12.47
C VAL A 9 17.97 -10.38 12.43
N ALA A 10 17.83 -9.86 11.22
CA ALA A 10 17.31 -8.52 10.99
C ALA A 10 15.82 -8.54 11.37
N ASN A 11 15.50 -8.20 12.63
CA ASN A 11 14.17 -7.77 13.03
C ASN A 11 13.88 -6.37 12.47
N ALA A 12 13.92 -6.24 11.14
CA ALA A 12 13.15 -5.23 10.46
C ALA A 12 11.81 -5.91 10.17
N SER A 13 10.79 -5.60 10.97
CA SER A 13 9.41 -5.85 10.57
C SER A 13 9.16 -5.09 9.27
N THR A 14 9.44 -5.74 8.16
CA THR A 14 9.04 -5.35 6.81
C THR A 14 7.53 -5.52 6.78
N THR A 15 6.84 -4.56 7.40
CA THR A 15 5.43 -4.32 7.13
C THR A 15 5.35 -3.84 5.69
N THR A 16 5.40 -4.81 4.77
CA THR A 16 4.90 -4.65 3.41
C THR A 16 3.51 -4.08 3.57
N PHE A 17 3.24 -2.94 2.96
CA PHE A 17 1.89 -2.37 3.00
C PHE A 17 0.92 -3.48 2.64
N LYS A 18 -0.08 -3.71 3.49
CA LYS A 18 -1.23 -4.50 3.10
C LYS A 18 -1.93 -3.70 2.00
N ALA A 19 -1.42 -3.71 0.77
CA ALA A 19 -2.04 -3.03 -0.37
C ALA A 19 -3.44 -3.61 -0.65
N ASN A 20 -3.72 -4.76 -0.05
CA ASN A 20 -4.95 -5.48 -0.20
C ASN A 20 -5.83 -5.37 1.05
N ILE A 21 -7.03 -4.82 0.88
CA ILE A 21 -8.07 -4.77 1.93
C ILE A 21 -8.36 -6.16 2.50
N TYR A 22 -8.19 -7.23 1.71
CA TYR A 22 -8.35 -8.59 2.17
C TYR A 22 -7.40 -8.95 3.31
N ALA A 23 -6.14 -8.53 3.23
CA ALA A 23 -5.17 -8.79 4.28
C ALA A 23 -5.48 -7.98 5.55
N TYR A 24 -6.19 -6.85 5.40
CA TYR A 24 -6.69 -6.06 6.52
C TYR A 24 -7.91 -6.71 7.17
N LEU A 25 -8.88 -7.16 6.36
CA LEU A 25 -10.05 -7.91 6.83
C LEU A 25 -9.65 -9.21 7.53
N ASP A 26 -8.65 -9.93 7.03
CA ASP A 26 -8.12 -11.17 7.65
C ASP A 26 -7.53 -10.92 9.05
N SER A 27 -7.07 -9.71 9.36
CA SER A 27 -6.59 -9.36 10.71
C SER A 27 -7.70 -9.00 11.70
N LEU A 28 -8.95 -8.89 11.28
CA LEU A 28 -10.03 -8.44 12.17
C LEU A 28 -10.62 -9.61 13.01
N PRO A 29 -10.98 -9.36 14.28
CA PRO A 29 -11.65 -10.36 15.11
C PRO A 29 -13.04 -10.76 14.61
N THR A 30 -13.47 -11.99 14.91
CA THR A 30 -14.78 -12.54 14.52
C THR A 30 -15.97 -11.71 15.03
N GLN A 31 -15.86 -11.09 16.21
CA GLN A 31 -16.92 -10.23 16.76
C GLN A 31 -17.13 -8.96 15.91
N THR A 32 -16.05 -8.40 15.37
CA THR A 32 -16.10 -7.25 14.47
C THR A 32 -16.84 -7.61 13.18
N PHE A 33 -16.64 -8.82 12.64
CA PHE A 33 -17.35 -9.29 11.44
C PHE A 33 -18.86 -9.41 11.63
N GLN A 34 -19.34 -9.85 12.79
CA GLN A 34 -20.78 -9.90 13.07
C GLN A 34 -21.41 -8.50 13.03
N ARG A 35 -20.73 -7.49 13.58
CA ARG A 35 -21.17 -6.09 13.50
C ARG A 35 -21.00 -5.54 12.08
N LEU A 36 -19.93 -5.93 11.37
CA LEU A 36 -19.65 -5.49 10.02
C LEU A 36 -20.73 -5.98 9.03
N PHE A 37 -21.18 -7.22 9.17
CA PHE A 37 -22.26 -7.80 8.36
C PHE A 37 -23.65 -7.27 8.67
N SER A 38 -23.82 -6.42 9.69
CA SER A 38 -25.13 -5.85 10.04
C SER A 38 -25.73 -4.96 8.94
N LYS A 39 -24.88 -4.32 8.11
CA LYS A 39 -25.35 -3.45 7.02
C LYS A 39 -25.31 -4.16 5.67
N PRO A 40 -26.37 -4.01 4.84
CA PRO A 40 -26.45 -4.66 3.52
C PRO A 40 -25.38 -4.17 2.53
N ALA A 41 -25.01 -2.89 2.57
CA ALA A 41 -23.99 -2.32 1.69
C ALA A 41 -22.62 -3.00 1.87
N THR A 42 -22.26 -3.29 3.12
CA THR A 42 -21.01 -3.99 3.43
C THR A 42 -21.01 -5.43 2.95
N CYS A 43 -22.14 -6.14 3.09
CA CYS A 43 -22.28 -7.50 2.56
C CYS A 43 -22.13 -7.54 1.04
N LEU A 44 -22.70 -6.55 0.35
CA LEU A 44 -22.61 -6.42 -1.11
C LEU A 44 -21.17 -6.12 -1.54
N VAL A 45 -20.49 -5.18 -0.88
CA VAL A 45 -19.09 -4.88 -1.20
C VAL A 45 -18.21 -6.10 -0.98
N ILE A 46 -18.34 -6.78 0.18
CA ILE A 46 -17.58 -8.01 0.45
C ILE A 46 -17.86 -9.09 -0.59
N LEU A 47 -19.13 -9.27 -1.01
CA LEU A 47 -19.47 -10.17 -2.12
C LEU A 47 -18.75 -9.77 -3.40
N ARG A 48 -18.65 -8.47 -3.72
CA ARG A 48 -17.90 -8.02 -4.90
C ARG A 48 -16.43 -8.39 -4.76
N LEU A 49 -15.79 -8.16 -3.60
CA LEU A 49 -14.36 -8.44 -3.43
C LEU A 49 -14.03 -9.88 -3.80
N LEU A 50 -14.84 -10.85 -3.35
CA LEU A 50 -14.63 -12.30 -3.45
C LEU A 50 -14.33 -12.82 -4.87
N SER A 51 -13.52 -13.89 -4.91
CA SER A 51 -13.25 -14.66 -6.13
C SER A 51 -14.55 -15.13 -6.82
N THR A 52 -14.53 -15.28 -8.14
CA THR A 52 -15.72 -15.60 -8.96
C THR A 52 -16.40 -16.91 -8.50
N LEU A 53 -15.61 -17.90 -8.11
CA LEU A 53 -16.13 -19.16 -7.57
C LEU A 53 -16.78 -18.97 -6.18
N ALA A 54 -16.14 -18.20 -5.28
CA ALA A 54 -16.70 -17.90 -3.97
C ALA A 54 -18.04 -17.16 -4.07
N ARG A 55 -18.16 -16.22 -5.03
CA ARG A 55 -19.44 -15.54 -5.33
C ARG A 55 -20.52 -16.52 -5.77
N GLN A 56 -20.20 -17.45 -6.66
CA GLN A 56 -21.15 -18.46 -7.12
C GLN A 56 -21.61 -19.38 -5.97
N ILE A 57 -20.69 -19.78 -5.09
CA ILE A 57 -21.02 -20.58 -3.90
C ILE A 57 -21.95 -19.81 -2.97
N ILE A 58 -21.69 -18.53 -2.70
CA ILE A 58 -22.59 -17.72 -1.87
C ILE A 58 -23.97 -17.60 -2.52
N MET A 59 -24.05 -17.26 -3.81
CA MET A 59 -25.32 -17.03 -4.49
C MET A 59 -26.18 -18.31 -4.58
N THR A 60 -25.55 -19.47 -4.73
CA THR A 60 -26.26 -20.76 -4.74
C THR A 60 -26.76 -21.18 -3.35
N LEU A 61 -25.99 -20.87 -2.30
CA LEU A 61 -26.33 -21.23 -0.92
C LEU A 61 -27.18 -20.18 -0.20
N LEU A 62 -27.39 -18.99 -0.78
CA LEU A 62 -28.03 -17.83 -0.14
C LEU A 62 -29.43 -18.14 0.40
N TYR A 63 -30.21 -18.95 -0.30
CA TYR A 63 -31.59 -19.30 0.08
C TYR A 63 -31.70 -20.63 0.82
N ILE A 64 -30.57 -21.29 1.09
CA ILE A 64 -30.55 -22.57 1.81
C ILE A 64 -30.33 -22.29 3.29
N ASP A 65 -31.31 -22.68 4.11
CA ASP A 65 -31.22 -22.49 5.56
C ASP A 65 -30.45 -23.61 6.27
N LYS A 66 -30.44 -24.80 5.67
CA LYS A 66 -29.83 -26.00 6.24
C LYS A 66 -28.32 -26.04 5.97
N PRO A 67 -27.51 -26.60 6.90
CA PRO A 67 -26.08 -26.77 6.68
C PRO A 67 -25.85 -27.76 5.53
N VAL A 68 -24.95 -27.41 4.60
CA VAL A 68 -24.68 -28.18 3.37
C VAL A 68 -23.37 -28.95 3.52
N PRO A 69 -23.34 -30.27 3.29
CA PRO A 69 -22.11 -31.05 3.44
C PRO A 69 -21.09 -30.70 2.36
N THR A 70 -19.81 -30.59 2.73
CA THR A 70 -18.71 -30.17 1.83
C THR A 70 -18.59 -31.05 0.58
N ARG A 71 -18.88 -32.35 0.72
CA ARG A 71 -18.90 -33.33 -0.38
C ARG A 71 -19.81 -32.95 -1.55
N HIS A 72 -20.90 -32.21 -1.30
CA HIS A 72 -21.80 -31.78 -2.37
C HIS A 72 -21.18 -30.67 -3.21
N LEU A 73 -20.44 -29.75 -2.58
CA LEU A 73 -19.71 -28.69 -3.29
C LEU A 73 -18.56 -29.27 -4.12
N GLN A 74 -17.85 -30.26 -3.57
CA GLN A 74 -16.80 -30.97 -4.31
C GLN A 74 -17.34 -31.65 -5.57
N ARG A 75 -18.58 -32.17 -5.55
CA ARG A 75 -19.23 -32.75 -6.73
C ARG A 75 -19.62 -31.74 -7.80
N TRP A 76 -19.77 -30.46 -7.45
CA TRP A 76 -20.11 -29.40 -8.41
C TRP A 76 -18.91 -28.98 -9.26
N CYS A 77 -17.68 -29.24 -8.80
CA CYS A 77 -16.47 -28.90 -9.52
C CYS A 77 -15.86 -30.12 -10.24
N ARG A 78 -15.27 -29.86 -11.40
CA ARG A 78 -14.47 -30.86 -12.14
C ARG A 78 -13.22 -31.23 -11.31
N SER A 79 -12.67 -32.42 -11.55
CA SER A 79 -11.49 -32.90 -10.80
C SER A 79 -10.28 -31.95 -10.90
N GLU A 80 -10.13 -31.25 -12.03
CA GLU A 80 -9.04 -30.30 -12.28
C GLU A 80 -9.14 -29.00 -11.48
N SER A 81 -10.36 -28.59 -11.07
CA SER A 81 -10.60 -27.32 -10.37
C SER A 81 -10.80 -27.46 -8.85
N GLN A 82 -10.58 -28.66 -8.30
CA GLN A 82 -10.73 -28.94 -6.86
C GLN A 82 -9.79 -28.08 -5.99
N ALA A 83 -8.57 -27.83 -6.48
CA ALA A 83 -7.60 -26.97 -5.78
C ALA A 83 -8.11 -25.52 -5.66
N VAL A 84 -8.74 -24.99 -6.70
CA VAL A 84 -9.32 -23.64 -6.70
C VAL A 84 -10.51 -23.57 -5.74
N LEU A 85 -11.35 -24.61 -5.71
CA LEU A 85 -12.45 -24.72 -4.75
C LEU A 85 -11.96 -24.75 -3.31
N ALA A 86 -10.90 -25.51 -3.01
CA ALA A 86 -10.31 -25.55 -1.68
C ALA A 86 -9.81 -24.15 -1.24
N THR A 87 -9.14 -23.43 -2.13
CA THR A 87 -8.67 -22.06 -1.88
C THR A 87 -9.83 -21.08 -1.66
N SER A 88 -10.87 -21.11 -2.49
CA SER A 88 -12.06 -20.26 -2.31
C SER A 88 -12.84 -20.60 -1.03
N LEU A 89 -12.93 -21.87 -0.64
CA LEU A 89 -13.54 -22.25 0.64
C LEU A 89 -12.71 -21.76 1.83
N GLN A 90 -11.37 -21.80 1.73
CA GLN A 90 -10.50 -21.21 2.75
C GLN A 90 -10.68 -19.68 2.83
N GLU A 91 -10.78 -18.98 1.70
CA GLU A 91 -11.08 -17.54 1.65
C GLU A 91 -12.40 -17.22 2.39
N LEU A 92 -13.44 -17.98 2.10
CA LEU A 92 -14.77 -17.85 2.71
C LEU A 92 -14.79 -18.16 4.21
N LYS A 93 -13.99 -19.15 4.66
CA LYS A 93 -13.82 -19.49 6.08
C LYS A 93 -13.06 -18.39 6.83
N LYS A 94 -12.00 -17.85 6.22
CA LYS A 94 -11.19 -16.75 6.80
C LYS A 94 -12.02 -15.49 7.03
N LEU A 95 -12.90 -15.15 6.09
CA LEU A 95 -13.81 -14.01 6.23
C LEU A 95 -15.02 -14.29 7.15
N HIS A 96 -15.07 -15.44 7.81
CA HIS A 96 -16.15 -15.85 8.72
C HIS A 96 -17.56 -15.79 8.08
N ILE A 97 -17.65 -15.95 6.77
CA ILE A 97 -18.92 -16.01 6.04
C ILE A 97 -19.55 -17.40 6.22
N PHE A 98 -18.72 -18.45 6.20
CA PHE A 98 -19.14 -19.81 6.52
C PHE A 98 -18.49 -20.29 7.82
N SER A 99 -19.29 -20.89 8.68
CA SER A 99 -18.83 -21.67 9.83
C SER A 99 -18.89 -23.16 9.51
N GLU A 100 -17.93 -23.91 10.04
CA GLU A 100 -17.87 -25.36 9.89
C GLU A 100 -18.48 -26.02 11.13
N GLN A 101 -19.59 -26.72 10.92
CA GLN A 101 -20.20 -27.59 11.93
C GLN A 101 -19.98 -29.05 11.50
N GLY A 102 -18.84 -29.62 11.88
CA GLY A 102 -18.44 -30.95 11.41
C GLY A 102 -18.09 -30.96 9.92
N ASP A 103 -18.71 -31.85 9.13
CA ASP A 103 -18.54 -31.92 7.65
C ASP A 103 -19.53 -31.01 6.90
N ALA A 104 -20.32 -30.21 7.62
CA ALA A 104 -21.33 -29.33 7.03
C ALA A 104 -20.96 -27.86 7.16
N LEU A 105 -21.10 -27.14 6.05
CA LEU A 105 -20.91 -25.70 5.96
C LEU A 105 -22.23 -25.00 6.22
N GLN A 106 -22.22 -24.05 7.16
CA GLN A 106 -23.35 -23.17 7.43
C GLN A 106 -22.95 -21.73 7.15
N MET A 107 -23.78 -21.01 6.39
CA MET A 107 -23.58 -19.58 6.17
C MET A 107 -24.00 -18.80 7.43
N ASN A 108 -23.28 -17.74 7.75
CA ASN A 108 -23.64 -16.82 8.83
C ASN A 108 -25.03 -16.23 8.58
N ALA A 109 -25.94 -16.41 9.55
CA ALA A 109 -27.33 -16.01 9.44
C ALA A 109 -27.50 -14.50 9.21
N VAL A 110 -26.65 -13.67 9.85
CA VAL A 110 -26.69 -12.20 9.71
C VAL A 110 -26.28 -11.79 8.30
N PHE A 111 -25.15 -12.31 7.81
CA PHE A 111 -24.66 -12.05 6.46
C PHE A 111 -25.69 -12.46 5.41
N ARG A 112 -26.28 -13.64 5.58
CA ARG A 112 -27.32 -14.17 4.68
C ARG A 112 -28.54 -13.25 4.63
N GLN A 113 -29.11 -12.88 5.78
CA GLN A 113 -30.29 -11.99 5.83
C GLN A 113 -29.97 -10.63 5.21
N GLN A 114 -28.83 -10.03 5.56
CA GLN A 114 -28.46 -8.70 5.06
C GLN A 114 -28.11 -8.71 3.57
N LEU A 115 -27.54 -9.79 3.04
CA LEU A 115 -27.32 -9.95 1.60
C LEU A 115 -28.63 -10.18 0.84
N GLN A 116 -29.57 -10.95 1.41
CA GLN A 116 -30.93 -11.07 0.85
C GLN A 116 -31.63 -9.71 0.80
N HIS A 117 -31.54 -8.92 1.87
CA HIS A 117 -32.04 -7.54 1.91
C HIS A 117 -31.39 -6.65 0.85
N ALA A 118 -30.07 -6.76 0.66
CA ALA A 118 -29.36 -6.03 -0.39
C ALA A 118 -29.84 -6.37 -1.82
N LEU A 119 -30.14 -7.65 -2.10
CA LEU A 119 -30.55 -8.11 -3.43
C LEU A 119 -32.04 -7.86 -3.72
N THR A 120 -32.89 -7.96 -2.70
CA THR A 120 -34.34 -7.77 -2.82
C THR A 120 -34.78 -6.32 -2.61
N GLY A 121 -33.85 -5.42 -2.25
CA GLY A 121 -34.16 -4.05 -1.85
C GLY A 121 -34.97 -3.96 -0.55
N GLY A 122 -34.94 -5.01 0.27
CA GLY A 122 -35.75 -5.11 1.49
C GLY A 122 -35.16 -4.38 2.69
N GLY A 123 -36.03 -3.68 3.43
CA GLY A 123 -35.76 -3.10 4.75
C GLY A 123 -35.38 -1.61 4.77
N ASN A 124 -35.63 -0.95 5.91
CA ASN A 124 -35.39 0.49 6.12
C ASN A 124 -33.93 0.81 6.41
N HIS A 125 -33.01 0.23 5.65
CA HIS A 125 -31.59 0.39 5.85
C HIS A 125 -31.09 1.51 4.92
N HIS A 126 -30.82 2.71 5.43
CA HIS A 126 -30.20 3.83 4.70
C HIS A 126 -28.73 3.57 4.29
N SER A 127 -28.38 2.31 4.07
CA SER A 127 -27.01 1.82 3.90
C SER A 127 -26.43 2.09 2.52
N PHE A 128 -27.26 2.35 1.51
CA PHE A 128 -26.84 2.74 0.16
C PHE A 128 -26.85 4.27 -0.04
N GLY A 129 -26.91 5.04 1.06
CA GLY A 129 -27.07 6.49 1.02
C GLY A 129 -28.51 6.92 0.76
N VAL A 130 -28.85 8.11 1.24
CA VAL A 130 -30.14 8.75 0.94
C VAL A 130 -29.89 9.78 -0.14
N PRO A 131 -30.25 9.49 -1.42
CA PRO A 131 -30.12 10.49 -2.47
C PRO A 131 -31.04 11.67 -2.15
N THR A 132 -30.52 12.90 -2.27
CA THR A 132 -31.34 14.09 -2.10
C THR A 132 -32.10 14.39 -3.39
N THR A 133 -33.43 14.27 -3.33
CA THR A 133 -34.35 14.51 -4.46
C THR A 133 -34.62 16.00 -4.72
N GLU A 134 -34.17 16.88 -3.82
CA GLU A 134 -34.34 18.32 -3.95
C GLU A 134 -33.37 18.91 -5.00
N PRO A 135 -33.86 19.67 -6.00
CA PRO A 135 -33.01 20.24 -7.03
C PRO A 135 -31.96 21.17 -6.42
N ASP A 136 -30.69 20.85 -6.65
CA ASP A 136 -29.59 21.70 -6.21
C ASP A 136 -29.48 22.90 -7.15
N ARG A 137 -29.52 24.11 -6.58
CA ARG A 137 -29.28 25.37 -7.31
C ARG A 137 -27.84 25.43 -7.87
N HIS A 138 -26.95 24.62 -7.33
CA HIS A 138 -25.56 24.47 -7.76
C HIS A 138 -25.20 23.00 -7.93
N ALA A 139 -26.00 22.28 -8.74
CA ALA A 139 -25.64 20.94 -9.19
C ALA A 139 -24.22 20.96 -9.77
N VAL A 140 -23.45 19.95 -9.40
CA VAL A 140 -22.03 19.86 -9.73
C VAL A 140 -21.85 18.83 -10.82
N ASP A 141 -21.16 19.21 -11.89
CA ASP A 141 -20.86 18.28 -12.98
C ASP A 141 -19.79 17.27 -12.58
N VAL A 142 -19.85 16.10 -13.19
CA VAL A 142 -18.87 15.02 -12.97
C VAL A 142 -17.44 15.48 -13.32
N SER A 143 -17.28 16.30 -14.36
CA SER A 143 -15.98 16.88 -14.75
C SER A 143 -15.39 17.77 -13.66
N PHE A 144 -16.21 18.58 -13.00
CA PHE A 144 -15.76 19.41 -11.87
C PHE A 144 -15.32 18.53 -10.68
N LEU A 145 -16.05 17.45 -10.39
CA LEU A 145 -15.70 16.53 -9.31
C LEU A 145 -14.37 15.82 -9.59
N ASP A 146 -14.12 15.45 -10.86
CA ASP A 146 -12.86 14.84 -11.30
C ASP A 146 -11.69 15.82 -11.16
N ASP A 147 -11.84 17.07 -11.60
CA ASP A 147 -10.84 18.12 -11.43
C ASP A 147 -10.55 18.43 -9.95
N TYR A 148 -11.60 18.51 -9.13
CA TYR A 148 -11.48 18.75 -7.69
C TYR A 148 -10.71 17.63 -6.99
N ALA A 149 -11.07 16.37 -7.27
CA ALA A 149 -10.42 15.21 -6.70
C ALA A 149 -8.95 15.15 -7.09
N THR A 150 -8.64 15.39 -8.37
CA THR A 150 -7.28 15.38 -8.90
C THR A 150 -6.43 16.47 -8.24
N ARG A 151 -6.92 17.72 -8.16
CA ARG A 151 -6.18 18.82 -7.53
C ARG A 151 -5.88 18.57 -6.05
N ARG A 152 -6.87 18.08 -5.29
CA ARG A 152 -6.70 17.78 -3.86
C ARG A 152 -5.73 16.63 -3.64
N TRP A 153 -5.86 15.56 -4.41
CA TRP A 153 -4.95 14.41 -4.31
C TRP A 153 -3.53 14.78 -4.72
N GLU A 154 -3.36 15.48 -5.84
CA GLU A 154 -2.06 15.96 -6.32
C GLU A 154 -1.42 16.94 -5.34
N ALA A 155 -2.18 17.79 -4.64
CA ALA A 155 -1.65 18.68 -3.60
C ALA A 155 -0.98 17.88 -2.45
N ILE A 156 -1.55 16.74 -2.06
CA ILE A 156 -0.96 15.83 -1.08
C ILE A 156 0.35 15.24 -1.62
N LEU A 157 0.35 14.76 -2.87
CA LEU A 157 1.54 14.17 -3.50
C LEU A 157 2.64 15.21 -3.73
N HIS A 158 2.30 16.43 -4.12
CA HIS A 158 3.22 17.56 -4.27
C HIS A 158 3.88 17.95 -2.95
N TYR A 159 3.13 17.87 -1.85
CA TYR A 159 3.68 18.06 -0.52
C TYR A 159 4.69 16.95 -0.17
N MET A 160 4.40 15.69 -0.50
CA MET A 160 5.33 14.57 -0.28
C MET A 160 6.67 14.74 -1.01
N VAL A 161 6.65 15.35 -2.19
CA VAL A 161 7.84 15.60 -3.01
C VAL A 161 8.56 16.91 -2.61
N GLY A 162 7.99 17.70 -1.69
CA GLY A 162 8.60 18.94 -1.20
C GLY A 162 8.46 20.12 -2.16
N THR A 163 7.52 20.07 -3.10
CA THR A 163 7.22 21.21 -3.98
C THR A 163 6.29 22.20 -3.26
N ASN A 164 6.69 23.48 -3.23
CA ASN A 164 5.89 24.56 -2.64
C ASN A 164 4.63 24.83 -3.48
N THR A 165 3.59 24.03 -3.26
CA THR A 165 2.26 24.29 -3.80
C THR A 165 1.52 25.24 -2.86
N ALA A 166 0.70 26.14 -3.43
CA ALA A 166 -0.04 27.15 -2.66
C ALA A 166 -1.10 26.55 -1.71
N GLU A 167 -1.59 25.34 -1.99
CA GLU A 167 -2.49 24.61 -1.10
C GLU A 167 -1.71 23.59 -0.27
N GLN A 168 -1.57 23.86 1.03
CA GLN A 168 -1.02 22.89 1.98
C GLN A 168 -2.09 21.88 2.40
N PRO A 169 -1.75 20.58 2.51
CA PRO A 169 -2.68 19.58 3.02
C PRO A 169 -3.01 19.85 4.50
N SER A 170 -4.15 19.31 4.96
CA SER A 170 -4.59 19.50 6.34
C SER A 170 -3.65 18.81 7.34
N LEU A 171 -3.63 19.29 8.60
CA LEU A 171 -2.78 18.73 9.64
C LEU A 171 -3.07 17.24 9.90
N SER A 172 -4.31 16.80 9.72
CA SER A 172 -4.71 15.39 9.81
C SER A 172 -3.99 14.52 8.77
N VAL A 173 -3.88 15.00 7.52
CA VAL A 173 -3.14 14.33 6.44
C VAL A 173 -1.65 14.23 6.79
N LEU A 174 -1.07 15.32 7.30
CA LEU A 174 0.36 15.33 7.68
C LEU A 174 0.67 14.39 8.85
N GLY A 175 -0.21 14.36 9.85
CA GLY A 175 -0.13 13.40 10.95
C GLY A 175 -0.20 11.96 10.46
N LEU A 176 -1.10 11.68 9.52
CA LEU A 176 -1.24 10.37 8.90
C LEU A 176 0.00 9.98 8.09
N LEU A 177 0.52 10.89 7.25
CA LEU A 177 1.73 10.67 6.45
C LEU A 177 2.96 10.40 7.31
N ASN A 178 3.14 11.13 8.42
CA ASN A 178 4.26 10.90 9.33
C ASN A 178 4.12 9.54 10.06
N ARG A 179 2.92 9.23 10.58
CA ARG A 179 2.67 7.99 11.32
C ARG A 179 2.75 6.74 10.45
N SER A 180 2.31 6.86 9.19
CA SER A 180 2.42 5.81 8.17
C SER A 180 3.86 5.47 7.78
N GLY A 181 4.81 6.33 8.17
CA GLY A 181 6.19 6.23 7.72
C GLY A 181 6.36 6.51 6.23
N LEU A 182 5.37 7.10 5.55
CA LEU A 182 5.49 7.61 4.18
C LEU A 182 6.34 8.89 4.13
N MET A 183 6.25 9.70 5.18
CA MET A 183 7.15 10.83 5.42
C MET A 183 7.80 10.69 6.79
N GLN A 184 9.02 11.17 6.92
CA GLN A 184 9.75 11.23 8.19
C GLN A 184 10.04 12.68 8.53
N GLN A 185 9.95 13.02 9.81
CA GLN A 185 10.36 14.33 10.29
C GLN A 185 11.87 14.48 10.11
N GLY A 186 12.27 15.48 9.32
CA GLY A 186 13.66 15.85 9.10
C GLY A 186 14.26 16.57 10.30
N ALA A 187 15.41 17.21 10.10
CA ALA A 187 16.14 17.91 11.15
C ALA A 187 15.37 19.10 11.76
N THR A 188 14.36 19.64 11.05
CA THR A 188 13.44 20.66 11.58
C THR A 188 12.02 20.09 11.69
N PRO A 189 11.25 20.48 12.71
CA PRO A 189 9.92 19.92 12.94
C PRO A 189 8.92 20.20 11.79
N THR A 190 9.22 21.14 10.91
CA THR A 190 8.42 21.55 9.76
C THR A 190 8.90 20.97 8.43
N SER A 191 10.10 20.38 8.35
CA SER A 191 10.58 19.72 7.13
C SER A 191 10.28 18.23 7.22
N LEU A 192 9.24 17.78 6.53
CA LEU A 192 8.97 16.36 6.35
C LEU A 192 9.70 15.90 5.08
N THR A 193 10.57 14.90 5.19
CA THR A 193 11.25 14.29 4.04
C THR A 193 10.59 12.98 3.67
N ILE A 194 10.52 12.69 2.37
CA ILE A 194 9.99 11.41 1.89
C ILE A 194 10.86 10.25 2.37
N THR A 195 10.23 9.12 2.72
CA THR A 195 10.94 7.89 3.06
C THR A 195 11.03 6.97 1.84
N ASN A 196 11.81 5.89 1.96
CA ASN A 196 11.80 4.79 0.99
C ASN A 196 10.37 4.28 0.70
N LYS A 197 9.59 4.07 1.77
CA LYS A 197 8.19 3.64 1.70
C LYS A 197 7.30 4.68 1.00
N GLY A 198 7.51 5.96 1.30
CA GLY A 198 6.83 7.08 0.64
C GLY A 198 7.09 7.11 -0.86
N PHE A 199 8.33 6.84 -1.28
CA PHE A 199 8.65 6.76 -2.70
C PHE A 199 7.94 5.57 -3.36
N GLN A 200 7.99 4.36 -2.77
CA GLN A 200 7.25 3.21 -3.29
C GLN A 200 5.75 3.48 -3.43
N PHE A 201 5.17 4.25 -2.51
CA PHE A 201 3.80 4.70 -2.58
C PHE A 201 3.55 5.60 -3.79
N LEU A 202 4.40 6.58 -4.07
CA LEU A 202 4.30 7.44 -5.26
C LEU A 202 4.38 6.66 -6.58
N LEU A 203 5.01 5.49 -6.59
CA LEU A 203 5.13 4.61 -7.76
C LEU A 203 3.86 3.81 -8.06
N GLN A 204 2.96 3.65 -7.08
CA GLN A 204 1.73 2.87 -7.28
C GLN A 204 0.73 3.64 -8.14
N ASP A 205 -0.25 2.92 -8.70
CA ASP A 205 -1.39 3.55 -9.34
C ASP A 205 -2.26 4.32 -8.33
N VAL A 206 -2.99 5.32 -8.81
CA VAL A 206 -3.80 6.20 -7.96
C VAL A 206 -4.79 5.41 -7.10
N SER A 207 -5.38 4.32 -7.61
CA SER A 207 -6.35 3.54 -6.84
C SER A 207 -5.70 2.79 -5.68
N THR A 208 -4.53 2.20 -5.90
CA THR A 208 -3.72 1.56 -4.84
C THR A 208 -3.19 2.59 -3.86
N GLN A 209 -2.77 3.77 -4.31
CA GLN A 209 -2.33 4.86 -3.43
C GLN A 209 -3.46 5.26 -2.46
N VAL A 210 -4.66 5.53 -2.98
CA VAL A 210 -5.80 5.90 -2.13
C VAL A 210 -6.12 4.77 -1.14
N TRP A 211 -6.07 3.51 -1.56
CA TRP A 211 -6.29 2.37 -0.67
C TRP A 211 -5.24 2.23 0.44
N ILE A 212 -3.95 2.30 0.12
CA ILE A 212 -2.88 2.27 1.12
C ILE A 212 -3.09 3.39 2.14
N PHE A 213 -3.44 4.58 1.65
CA PHE A 213 -3.70 5.74 2.49
C PHE A 213 -4.93 5.56 3.39
N LEU A 214 -6.02 5.00 2.87
CA LEU A 214 -7.23 4.69 3.64
C LEU A 214 -7.02 3.59 4.67
N LEU A 215 -6.25 2.54 4.34
CA LEU A 215 -5.93 1.47 5.28
C LEU A 215 -5.12 2.01 6.46
N GLN A 216 -4.18 2.91 6.18
CA GLN A 216 -3.46 3.59 7.23
C GLN A 216 -4.36 4.50 8.08
N TYR A 217 -5.34 5.15 7.45
CA TYR A 217 -6.35 5.93 8.17
C TYR A 217 -7.18 5.02 9.10
N LEU A 218 -7.52 3.80 8.69
CA LEU A 218 -8.22 2.83 9.54
C LEU A 218 -7.41 2.42 10.77
N GLU A 219 -6.10 2.17 10.60
CA GLU A 219 -5.20 1.92 11.74
C GLU A 219 -5.09 3.15 12.66
N PHE A 220 -5.17 4.36 12.09
CA PHE A 220 -5.16 5.60 12.87
C PHE A 220 -6.51 5.88 13.57
N ALA A 221 -7.62 5.43 12.99
CA ALA A 221 -8.97 5.63 13.52
C ALA A 221 -9.14 5.00 14.91
N GLU A 222 -8.45 3.89 15.20
CA GLU A 222 -8.42 3.28 16.53
C GLU A 222 -7.84 4.24 17.59
N ASN A 223 -6.81 5.01 17.24
CA ASN A 223 -6.21 6.01 18.13
C ASN A 223 -7.09 7.26 18.31
N LEU A 224 -7.92 7.58 17.31
CA LEU A 224 -8.88 8.68 17.34
C LEU A 224 -10.18 8.34 18.10
N GLN A 225 -10.27 7.14 18.71
CA GLN A 225 -11.46 6.62 19.39
C GLN A 225 -12.70 6.56 18.49
N MET A 226 -12.50 6.27 17.20
CA MET A 226 -13.58 6.06 16.24
C MET A 226 -13.95 4.58 16.19
N ASP A 227 -15.25 4.26 16.12
CA ASP A 227 -15.67 2.86 15.94
C ASP A 227 -15.30 2.39 14.53
N LEU A 228 -14.33 1.46 14.45
CA LEU A 228 -13.80 0.91 13.21
C LEU A 228 -14.92 0.35 12.31
N VAL A 229 -15.95 -0.24 12.90
CA VAL A 229 -17.06 -0.82 12.13
C VAL A 229 -17.85 0.26 11.40
N GLU A 230 -18.11 1.40 12.04
CA GLU A 230 -18.86 2.51 11.42
C GLU A 230 -18.07 3.16 10.27
N VAL A 231 -16.75 3.25 10.43
CA VAL A 231 -15.81 3.78 9.43
C VAL A 231 -15.76 2.87 8.21
N LEU A 232 -15.61 1.55 8.41
CA LEU A 232 -15.65 0.56 7.33
C LEU A 232 -17.00 0.55 6.62
N HIS A 233 -18.11 0.61 7.37
CA HIS A 233 -19.44 0.73 6.80
C HIS A 233 -19.56 1.92 5.87
N PHE A 234 -19.03 3.08 6.28
CA PHE A 234 -19.10 4.29 5.47
C PHE A 234 -18.23 4.22 4.22
N LEU A 235 -17.01 3.66 4.31
CA LEU A 235 -16.16 3.42 3.13
C LEU A 235 -16.84 2.52 2.10
N PHE A 236 -17.44 1.43 2.55
CA PHE A 236 -18.16 0.51 1.67
C PHE A 236 -19.43 1.14 1.09
N GLN A 237 -20.13 1.94 1.87
CA GLN A 237 -21.25 2.74 1.38
C GLN A 237 -20.79 3.70 0.28
N LEU A 238 -19.71 4.46 0.47
CA LEU A 238 -19.17 5.41 -0.52
C LEU A 238 -18.83 4.74 -1.86
N GLY A 239 -18.28 3.53 -1.82
CA GLY A 239 -17.96 2.77 -3.02
C GLY A 239 -19.17 2.16 -3.75
N SER A 240 -20.38 2.27 -3.18
CA SER A 240 -21.64 1.88 -3.82
C SER A 240 -22.45 3.07 -4.35
N LEU A 241 -22.00 4.30 -4.09
CA LEU A 241 -22.69 5.51 -4.52
C LEU A 241 -22.45 5.81 -6.01
N GLU A 242 -23.40 6.51 -6.62
CA GLU A 242 -23.34 6.92 -8.01
C GLU A 242 -22.64 8.27 -8.16
N LEU A 243 -21.85 8.41 -9.23
CA LEU A 243 -21.16 9.66 -9.55
C LEU A 243 -22.17 10.72 -10.00
N GLY A 244 -22.00 11.95 -9.49
CA GLY A 244 -22.86 13.08 -9.83
C GLY A 244 -24.17 13.15 -9.02
N ALA A 245 -24.50 12.12 -8.24
CA ALA A 245 -25.64 12.16 -7.32
C ALA A 245 -25.27 12.88 -6.00
N SER A 246 -26.22 13.64 -5.44
CA SER A 246 -26.09 14.27 -4.13
C SER A 246 -26.69 13.39 -3.04
N TYR A 247 -26.00 13.28 -1.91
CA TYR A 247 -26.44 12.46 -0.78
C TYR A 247 -26.56 13.29 0.50
N SER A 248 -27.56 12.96 1.33
CA SER A 248 -27.81 13.61 2.62
C SER A 248 -26.86 13.12 3.71
N THR A 249 -26.42 14.02 4.59
CA THR A 249 -25.61 13.70 5.78
C THR A 249 -26.45 13.37 7.02
N GLU A 250 -27.79 13.45 6.95
CA GLU A 250 -28.66 13.32 8.13
C GLU A 250 -28.70 11.91 8.73
N ALA A 251 -28.47 10.89 7.90
CA ALA A 251 -28.43 9.49 8.33
C ALA A 251 -27.05 9.04 8.85
N LEU A 252 -26.06 9.94 8.89
CA LEU A 252 -24.69 9.62 9.26
C LEU A 252 -24.45 9.72 10.78
N THR A 253 -23.66 8.79 11.31
CA THR A 253 -23.25 8.81 12.73
C THR A 253 -22.23 9.93 12.97
N PRO A 254 -22.04 10.40 14.23
CA PRO A 254 -21.02 11.41 14.52
C PRO A 254 -19.60 11.00 14.09
N THR A 255 -19.28 9.71 14.17
CA THR A 255 -18.03 9.13 13.67
C THR A 255 -17.91 9.32 12.16
N GLN A 256 -18.98 9.02 11.42
CA GLN A 256 -19.02 9.16 9.96
C GLN A 256 -18.95 10.62 9.51
N LEU A 257 -19.52 11.56 10.27
CA LEU A 257 -19.40 12.99 10.00
C LEU A 257 -17.96 13.48 10.17
N ARG A 258 -17.23 13.03 11.19
CA ARG A 258 -15.80 13.35 11.35
C ARG A 258 -14.99 12.78 10.19
N MET A 259 -15.24 11.52 9.83
CA MET A 259 -14.60 10.89 8.68
C MET A 259 -14.89 11.63 7.37
N LEU A 260 -16.12 12.12 7.19
CA LEU A 260 -16.50 12.88 6.01
C LEU A 260 -15.71 14.18 5.87
N GLU A 261 -15.35 14.83 6.98
CA GLU A 261 -14.44 15.98 6.95
C GLU A 261 -13.04 15.60 6.49
N ASP A 262 -12.51 14.48 6.97
CA ASP A 262 -11.19 13.96 6.56
C ASP A 262 -11.19 13.53 5.08
N LEU A 263 -12.22 12.80 4.64
CA LEU A 263 -12.37 12.37 3.23
C LEU A 263 -12.56 13.54 2.26
N ARG A 264 -13.14 14.66 2.74
CA ARG A 264 -13.18 15.90 1.97
C ARG A 264 -11.79 16.47 1.78
N ASP A 265 -10.98 16.48 2.83
CA ASP A 265 -9.60 16.96 2.77
C ASP A 265 -8.73 16.07 1.86
N PHE A 266 -9.06 14.77 1.74
CA PHE A 266 -8.41 13.84 0.80
C PHE A 266 -8.90 14.00 -0.65
N GLY A 267 -10.02 14.70 -0.89
CA GLY A 267 -10.63 14.82 -2.22
C GLY A 267 -11.46 13.61 -2.66
N ILE A 268 -11.74 12.67 -1.75
CA ILE A 268 -12.58 11.48 -2.01
C ILE A 268 -14.07 11.88 -2.04
N VAL A 269 -14.43 12.90 -1.27
CA VAL A 269 -15.78 13.45 -1.22
C VAL A 269 -15.73 14.97 -1.42
N TYR A 270 -16.68 15.50 -2.17
CA TYR A 270 -16.87 16.93 -2.30
C TYR A 270 -18.00 17.42 -1.39
N GLN A 271 -17.72 18.48 -0.63
CA GLN A 271 -18.71 19.24 0.13
C GLN A 271 -18.48 20.73 -0.08
N ARG A 272 -19.53 21.45 -0.48
CA ARG A 272 -19.43 22.90 -0.72
C ARG A 272 -19.10 23.70 0.54
N LYS A 273 -19.65 23.32 1.70
CA LYS A 273 -19.40 23.95 3.00
C LYS A 273 -19.21 22.85 4.05
N LYS A 274 -18.39 23.11 5.07
CA LYS A 274 -18.13 22.14 6.17
C LYS A 274 -19.42 21.63 6.85
N ARG A 275 -20.43 22.50 6.98
CA ARG A 275 -21.74 22.18 7.57
C ARG A 275 -22.84 21.91 6.52
N SER A 276 -22.46 21.66 5.28
CA SER A 276 -23.43 21.31 4.23
C SER A 276 -24.10 19.98 4.59
N LYS A 277 -25.43 19.94 4.52
CA LYS A 277 -26.19 18.69 4.67
C LYS A 277 -26.06 17.75 3.47
N ARG A 278 -25.37 18.20 2.40
CA ARG A 278 -25.20 17.45 1.15
C ARG A 278 -23.73 17.26 0.83
N PHE A 279 -23.41 16.06 0.33
CA PHE A 279 -22.09 15.71 -0.19
C PHE A 279 -22.20 14.97 -1.52
N TYR A 280 -21.12 15.00 -2.30
CA TYR A 280 -21.00 14.37 -3.61
C TYR A 280 -19.78 13.44 -3.61
N PRO A 281 -19.92 12.15 -3.93
CA PRO A 281 -18.77 11.25 -4.09
C PRO A 281 -17.97 11.62 -5.34
N THR A 282 -16.64 11.61 -5.25
CA THR A 282 -15.77 11.78 -6.42
C THR A 282 -15.42 10.44 -7.05
N ARG A 283 -14.81 10.46 -8.24
CA ARG A 283 -14.37 9.24 -8.93
C ARG A 283 -13.33 8.44 -8.15
N LEU A 284 -12.58 9.07 -7.25
CA LEU A 284 -11.70 8.36 -6.32
C LEU A 284 -12.51 7.39 -5.45
N ALA A 285 -13.64 7.82 -4.90
CA ALA A 285 -14.50 7.00 -4.04
C ALA A 285 -15.08 5.77 -4.76
N THR A 286 -15.53 5.93 -6.00
CA THR A 286 -16.13 4.83 -6.78
C THR A 286 -15.08 3.87 -7.34
N THR A 287 -13.86 4.38 -7.59
CA THR A 287 -12.74 3.54 -8.06
C THR A 287 -12.21 2.65 -6.94
N LEU A 288 -12.43 2.99 -5.66
CA LEU A 288 -12.05 2.14 -4.52
C LEU A 288 -12.60 0.72 -4.64
N THR A 289 -13.90 0.56 -4.93
CA THR A 289 -14.54 -0.76 -5.01
C THR A 289 -14.30 -1.46 -6.35
N THR A 290 -14.01 -0.70 -7.41
CA THR A 290 -13.81 -1.23 -8.78
C THR A 290 -12.37 -1.71 -9.00
N GLY A 291 -11.38 -0.99 -8.46
CA GLY A 291 -9.95 -1.33 -8.56
C GLY A 291 -9.58 -2.64 -7.86
N LEU A 292 -10.44 -3.13 -6.96
CA LEU A 292 -10.17 -4.36 -6.21
C LEU A 292 -10.14 -5.62 -7.08
N HIS A 293 -10.76 -5.62 -8.27
CA HIS A 293 -10.72 -6.75 -9.20
C HIS A 293 -9.44 -6.82 -10.03
N SER A 294 -8.80 -5.69 -10.32
CA SER A 294 -7.58 -5.66 -11.13
C SER A 294 -6.34 -6.13 -10.35
N MET A 295 -6.42 -6.17 -9.02
CA MET A 295 -5.32 -6.49 -8.10
C MET A 295 -5.29 -7.98 -7.70
N ALA A 296 -6.31 -8.77 -8.05
CA ALA A 296 -6.41 -10.18 -7.71
C ALA A 296 -5.82 -11.13 -8.78
N VAL A 297 -5.35 -10.60 -9.92
CA VAL A 297 -4.72 -11.40 -10.97
C VAL A 297 -3.21 -11.44 -10.74
N ALA A 298 -2.71 -12.57 -10.24
CA ALA A 298 -1.28 -12.84 -10.13
C ALA A 298 -0.60 -12.79 -11.52
N PRO A 299 0.65 -12.31 -11.62
CA PRO A 299 1.38 -12.22 -12.88
C PRO A 299 1.90 -13.60 -13.27
N GLY A 300 1.25 -14.27 -14.21
CA GLY A 300 1.80 -15.48 -14.80
C GLY A 300 0.80 -16.34 -15.54
N HIS A 301 0.43 -15.95 -16.76
CA HIS A 301 0.24 -16.88 -17.90
C HIS A 301 0.05 -16.09 -19.21
N PRO A 302 0.88 -16.31 -20.25
CA PRO A 302 0.68 -15.72 -21.56
C PRO A 302 -0.24 -16.57 -22.46
N GLN A 303 -1.10 -15.87 -23.21
CA GLN A 303 -1.81 -16.22 -24.45
C GLN A 303 -2.98 -17.22 -24.47
N GLY A 304 -4.01 -16.83 -25.23
CA GLY A 304 -5.03 -17.71 -25.81
C GLY A 304 -6.27 -16.97 -26.32
N GLN A 305 -6.24 -16.46 -27.56
CA GLN A 305 -7.42 -15.98 -28.29
C GLN A 305 -8.36 -17.14 -28.62
N THR A 306 -9.60 -17.10 -28.12
CA THR A 306 -10.87 -17.63 -28.70
C THR A 306 -11.98 -16.92 -27.89
N GLY A 307 -13.05 -16.33 -28.41
CA GLY A 307 -13.90 -16.75 -29.52
C GLY A 307 -15.30 -17.01 -28.96
N ASP A 308 -16.09 -15.95 -28.82
CA ASP A 308 -17.57 -15.90 -28.84
C ASP A 308 -18.42 -16.12 -27.55
N GLY A 309 -19.41 -15.22 -27.36
CA GLY A 309 -20.63 -15.46 -26.56
C GLY A 309 -20.94 -14.56 -25.35
N LEU A 310 -21.89 -13.61 -25.54
CA LEU A 310 -22.71 -12.87 -24.55
C LEU A 310 -22.17 -11.50 -24.07
N SER A 311 -22.33 -10.50 -24.96
CA SER A 311 -22.18 -9.07 -24.70
C SER A 311 -23.17 -8.57 -23.63
N ALA A 312 -22.66 -8.27 -22.44
CA ALA A 312 -23.29 -7.32 -21.53
C ALA A 312 -23.22 -5.91 -22.16
N PRO A 313 -24.23 -5.03 -21.94
CA PRO A 313 -24.22 -3.70 -22.54
C PRO A 313 -22.99 -2.94 -22.02
N ALA A 314 -22.11 -2.57 -22.95
CA ALA A 314 -20.97 -1.73 -22.69
C ALA A 314 -21.46 -0.33 -22.27
N LEU A 315 -21.65 -0.14 -20.95
CA LEU A 315 -21.59 1.19 -20.36
C LEU A 315 -20.24 1.81 -20.75
N PRO A 316 -20.20 3.10 -21.14
CA PRO A 316 -18.98 3.75 -21.61
C PRO A 316 -17.92 3.65 -20.51
N SER A 317 -16.98 2.74 -20.74
CA SER A 317 -15.93 2.42 -19.80
C SER A 317 -14.97 3.61 -19.75
N SER A 318 -14.97 4.29 -18.60
CA SER A 318 -13.88 5.06 -18.00
C SER A 318 -12.64 5.29 -18.88
N SER A 319 -12.68 6.26 -19.79
CA SER A 319 -11.53 6.60 -20.66
C SER A 319 -10.67 7.78 -20.18
N LEU A 320 -11.04 8.45 -19.08
CA LEU A 320 -10.32 9.66 -18.61
C LEU A 320 -9.23 9.40 -17.57
N LEU A 321 -9.29 8.28 -16.84
CA LEU A 321 -8.23 7.90 -15.87
C LEU A 321 -7.21 6.90 -16.45
N SER A 322 -7.49 6.30 -17.61
CA SER A 322 -6.61 5.33 -18.29
C SER A 322 -5.66 5.97 -19.31
N THR A 323 -5.80 7.26 -19.59
CA THR A 323 -4.97 8.01 -20.54
C THR A 323 -3.54 8.26 -20.03
N SER A 324 -3.28 8.06 -18.74
CA SER A 324 -1.95 8.20 -18.12
C SER A 324 -1.07 6.96 -18.21
N ASN A 325 -1.56 5.86 -18.81
CA ASN A 325 -0.81 4.60 -18.90
C ASN A 325 0.03 4.46 -20.19
N GLN A 326 0.01 5.48 -21.06
CA GLN A 326 1.02 5.64 -22.09
C GLN A 326 2.28 6.13 -21.41
N GLY A 327 3.32 5.29 -21.35
CA GLY A 327 4.59 5.73 -20.79
C GLY A 327 5.12 6.95 -21.55
N PHE A 328 5.75 7.86 -20.83
CA PHE A 328 6.16 9.17 -21.34
C PHE A 328 7.67 9.37 -21.29
N ILE A 329 8.43 8.41 -20.74
CA ILE A 329 9.86 8.53 -20.52
C ILE A 329 10.63 7.82 -21.63
N VAL A 330 11.58 8.55 -22.23
CA VAL A 330 12.60 8.02 -23.14
C VAL A 330 13.97 8.18 -22.50
N LEU A 331 14.72 7.09 -22.39
CA LEU A 331 16.05 7.04 -21.80
C LEU A 331 17.07 6.54 -22.83
N GLU A 332 18.13 7.31 -23.03
CA GLU A 332 19.24 6.99 -23.93
C GLU A 332 20.43 6.36 -23.21
N THR A 333 21.35 5.74 -23.97
CA THR A 333 22.58 5.11 -23.46
C THR A 333 23.59 6.11 -22.87
N ASN A 334 23.46 7.40 -23.20
CA ASN A 334 24.31 8.50 -22.73
C ASN A 334 23.79 9.15 -21.43
N TYR A 335 22.89 8.46 -20.71
CA TYR A 335 22.23 8.92 -19.48
C TYR A 335 21.27 10.12 -19.66
N ARG A 336 20.99 10.55 -20.90
CA ARG A 336 19.98 11.58 -21.17
C ARG A 336 18.60 10.97 -21.11
N MET A 337 17.69 11.70 -20.48
CA MET A 337 16.30 11.33 -20.34
C MET A 337 15.42 12.45 -20.88
N TYR A 338 14.39 12.05 -21.62
CA TYR A 338 13.38 12.90 -22.19
C TYR A 338 12.02 12.43 -21.67
N ALA A 339 11.30 13.29 -20.99
CA ALA A 339 9.98 13.00 -20.45
C ALA A 339 8.93 13.85 -21.17
N TYR A 340 8.02 13.21 -21.89
CA TYR A 340 6.92 13.85 -22.61
C TYR A 340 5.72 14.03 -21.68
N THR A 341 5.84 14.97 -20.76
CA THR A 341 4.80 15.27 -19.77
C THR A 341 4.72 16.76 -19.50
N ASP A 342 3.50 17.25 -19.36
CA ASP A 342 3.15 18.58 -18.87
C ASP A 342 2.80 18.58 -17.38
N SER A 343 2.55 17.40 -16.79
CA SER A 343 2.17 17.22 -15.39
C SER A 343 3.28 17.68 -14.45
N PRO A 344 3.06 18.74 -13.64
CA PRO A 344 4.04 19.21 -12.67
C PRO A 344 4.44 18.15 -11.65
N LEU A 345 3.52 17.25 -11.29
CA LEU A 345 3.76 16.16 -10.34
C LEU A 345 4.79 15.17 -10.88
N GLN A 346 4.62 14.71 -12.13
CA GLN A 346 5.56 13.78 -12.75
C GLN A 346 6.95 14.41 -12.89
N ILE A 347 7.01 15.70 -13.24
CA ILE A 347 8.28 16.45 -13.29
C ILE A 347 8.94 16.53 -11.91
N ALA A 348 8.16 16.76 -10.85
CA ALA A 348 8.67 16.80 -9.49
C ALA A 348 9.22 15.44 -9.04
N ILE A 349 8.53 14.34 -9.37
CA ILE A 349 9.00 12.97 -9.10
C ILE A 349 10.33 12.70 -9.82
N LEU A 350 10.45 13.10 -11.09
CA LEU A 350 11.70 12.97 -11.84
C LEU A 350 12.85 13.76 -11.22
N ASN A 351 12.57 14.95 -10.69
CA ASN A 351 13.57 15.81 -10.04
C ASN A 351 14.19 15.17 -8.78
N LEU A 352 13.58 14.13 -8.21
CA LEU A 352 14.15 13.42 -7.06
C LEU A 352 15.42 12.63 -7.42
N PHE A 353 15.54 12.11 -8.64
CA PHE A 353 16.64 11.23 -9.04
C PHE A 353 17.30 11.61 -10.38
N VAL A 354 16.83 12.66 -11.05
CA VAL A 354 17.37 13.17 -12.32
C VAL A 354 17.71 14.64 -12.20
N THR A 355 18.87 15.03 -12.74
CA THR A 355 19.19 16.47 -12.93
C THR A 355 18.44 17.02 -14.14
N LEU A 356 17.39 17.79 -13.90
CA LEU A 356 16.63 18.45 -14.97
C LEU A 356 17.45 19.60 -15.57
N LYS A 357 17.58 19.64 -16.90
CA LYS A 357 18.37 20.65 -17.63
C LYS A 357 17.51 21.70 -18.31
N SER A 358 16.42 21.29 -18.93
CA SER A 358 15.55 22.18 -19.71
C SER A 358 14.11 21.70 -19.64
N ARG A 359 13.18 22.64 -19.52
CA ARG A 359 11.74 22.41 -19.53
C ARG A 359 11.13 23.12 -20.74
N PHE A 360 10.50 22.35 -21.61
CA PHE A 360 9.64 22.80 -22.70
C PHE A 360 8.16 22.60 -22.29
N PRO A 361 7.19 23.14 -23.04
CA PRO A 361 5.77 23.02 -22.70
C PRO A 361 5.29 21.58 -22.50
N ASN A 362 5.71 20.65 -23.37
CA ASN A 362 5.25 19.25 -23.36
C ASN A 362 6.42 18.25 -23.24
N MET A 363 7.61 18.72 -22.87
CA MET A 363 8.81 17.88 -22.80
C MET A 363 9.78 18.42 -21.75
N VAL A 364 10.30 17.53 -20.92
CA VAL A 364 11.37 17.82 -19.98
C VAL A 364 12.61 17.02 -20.35
N MET A 365 13.74 17.71 -20.44
CA MET A 365 15.04 17.09 -20.70
C MET A 365 15.86 17.09 -19.41
N GLY A 366 16.38 15.92 -19.05
CA GLY A 366 17.27 15.74 -17.91
C GLY A 366 18.41 14.78 -18.20
N ALA A 367 19.30 14.64 -17.22
CA ALA A 367 20.33 13.61 -17.24
C ALA A 367 20.42 12.92 -15.89
N ILE A 368 20.56 11.59 -15.90
CA ILE A 368 20.84 10.81 -14.70
C ILE A 368 22.34 10.90 -14.44
N SER A 369 22.72 11.56 -13.35
CA SER A 369 24.11 11.69 -12.91
C SER A 369 24.36 10.95 -11.60
N ARG A 370 25.63 10.72 -11.31
CA ARG A 370 26.07 10.16 -10.02
C ARG A 370 25.55 10.99 -8.84
N ASP A 371 25.58 12.31 -8.95
CA ASP A 371 25.14 13.20 -7.87
C ASP A 371 23.63 13.16 -7.67
N SER A 372 22.83 13.10 -8.73
CA SER A 372 21.38 12.96 -8.60
C SER A 372 20.98 11.64 -7.97
N VAL A 373 21.62 10.53 -8.38
CA VAL A 373 21.31 9.21 -7.79
C VAL A 373 21.80 9.15 -6.34
N ARG A 374 23.00 9.68 -6.04
CA ARG A 374 23.49 9.76 -4.65
C ARG A 374 22.58 10.59 -3.75
N SER A 375 22.03 11.70 -4.27
CA SER A 375 21.02 12.49 -3.57
C SER A 375 19.74 11.68 -3.33
N ALA A 376 19.20 11.01 -4.36
CA ALA A 376 18.03 10.15 -4.22
C ALA A 376 18.23 9.04 -3.18
N LEU A 377 19.38 8.37 -3.21
CA LEU A 377 19.77 7.34 -2.25
C LEU A 377 19.88 7.91 -0.83
N ALA A 378 20.31 9.17 -0.65
CA ALA A 378 20.35 9.83 0.67
C ALA A 378 18.94 10.03 1.25
N HIS A 379 17.94 10.27 0.39
CA HIS A 379 16.52 10.31 0.76
C HIS A 379 15.88 8.92 0.91
N GLY A 380 16.68 7.85 0.80
CA GLY A 380 16.22 6.47 1.01
C GLY A 380 15.57 5.81 -0.21
N ILE A 381 15.58 6.46 -1.38
CA ILE A 381 15.11 5.87 -2.64
C ILE A 381 16.15 4.85 -3.11
N THR A 382 15.76 3.62 -3.43
CA THR A 382 16.70 2.55 -3.86
C THR A 382 16.92 2.54 -5.37
N ALA A 383 18.03 1.93 -5.82
CA ALA A 383 18.32 1.80 -7.25
C ALA A 383 17.21 1.06 -8.00
N ASP A 384 16.74 -0.07 -7.45
CA ASP A 384 15.71 -0.88 -8.09
C ASP A 384 14.36 -0.15 -8.19
N GLN A 385 14.05 0.75 -7.24
CA GLN A 385 12.85 1.60 -7.34
C GLN A 385 12.94 2.60 -8.49
N ILE A 386 14.10 3.24 -8.67
CA ILE A 386 14.35 4.16 -9.79
C ILE A 386 14.21 3.40 -11.11
N ILE A 387 14.82 2.22 -11.22
CA ILE A 387 14.76 1.37 -12.41
C ILE A 387 13.31 0.93 -12.70
N THR A 388 12.58 0.50 -11.66
CA THR A 388 11.17 0.09 -11.79
C THR A 388 10.31 1.25 -12.27
N TYR A 389 10.48 2.44 -11.72
CA TYR A 389 9.75 3.63 -12.17
C TYR A 389 10.01 3.94 -13.64
N LEU A 390 11.28 3.97 -14.04
CA LEU A 390 11.68 4.22 -15.43
C LEU A 390 11.11 3.18 -16.39
N ALA A 391 11.04 1.90 -15.96
CA ALA A 391 10.48 0.82 -16.77
C ALA A 391 8.95 0.91 -16.90
N VAL A 392 8.24 1.17 -15.80
CA VAL A 392 6.77 1.29 -15.80
C VAL A 392 6.32 2.47 -16.65
N HIS A 393 7.01 3.62 -16.57
CA HIS A 393 6.67 4.82 -17.33
C HIS A 393 7.45 4.96 -18.65
N ALA A 394 8.13 3.90 -19.12
CA ALA A 394 8.83 3.92 -20.40
C ALA A 394 7.87 4.08 -21.58
N HIS A 395 8.24 4.94 -22.52
CA HIS A 395 7.48 5.20 -23.74
C HIS A 395 7.20 3.90 -24.53
N PRO A 396 6.04 3.74 -25.19
CA PRO A 396 5.70 2.51 -25.92
C PRO A 396 6.79 2.04 -26.88
N GLN A 397 7.43 2.96 -27.62
CA GLN A 397 8.54 2.64 -28.53
C GLN A 397 9.78 2.05 -27.83
N MET A 398 9.96 2.32 -26.53
CA MET A 398 11.00 1.68 -25.73
C MET A 398 10.56 0.34 -25.16
N ARG A 399 9.26 0.16 -24.87
CA ARG A 399 8.71 -1.13 -24.40
C ARG A 399 8.83 -2.22 -25.46
N ASP A 400 8.83 -1.83 -26.75
CA ASP A 400 9.06 -2.75 -27.87
C ASP A 400 10.51 -3.28 -27.93
N ARG A 401 11.45 -2.64 -27.22
CA ARG A 401 12.85 -3.08 -27.15
C ARG A 401 13.05 -3.98 -25.93
N THR A 402 13.75 -5.10 -26.11
CA THR A 402 14.18 -5.97 -25.02
C THR A 402 15.71 -5.88 -24.84
N PRO A 403 16.22 -5.43 -23.69
CA PRO A 403 15.51 -4.92 -22.51
C PRO A 403 14.93 -3.50 -22.71
N VAL A 404 13.85 -3.17 -21.98
CA VAL A 404 13.13 -1.89 -22.07
C VAL A 404 14.04 -0.70 -21.78
N LEU A 405 14.90 -0.85 -20.78
CA LEU A 405 15.89 0.16 -20.39
C LEU A 405 17.29 -0.26 -20.85
N PRO A 406 18.16 0.70 -21.26
CA PRO A 406 19.54 0.39 -21.58
C PRO A 406 20.29 -0.20 -20.38
N ILE A 407 20.91 -1.37 -20.59
CA ILE A 407 21.63 -2.14 -19.54
C ILE A 407 22.75 -1.30 -18.90
N THR A 408 23.44 -0.50 -19.72
CA THR A 408 24.52 0.38 -19.25
C THR A 408 24.02 1.34 -18.18
N VAL A 409 22.81 1.88 -18.33
CA VAL A 409 22.25 2.82 -17.35
C VAL A 409 21.76 2.10 -16.11
N THR A 410 21.08 0.96 -16.26
CA THR A 410 20.58 0.19 -15.11
C THR A 410 21.72 -0.30 -14.22
N ASP A 411 22.79 -0.81 -14.82
CA ASP A 411 23.96 -1.30 -14.07
C ASP A 411 24.69 -0.14 -13.40
N GLN A 412 24.81 1.00 -14.09
CA GLN A 412 25.47 2.17 -13.53
C GLN A 412 24.73 2.72 -12.29
N ILE A 413 23.38 2.74 -12.31
CA ILE A 413 22.57 3.15 -11.15
C ILE A 413 22.82 2.21 -9.96
N ARG A 414 22.87 0.90 -10.19
CA ARG A 414 23.18 -0.10 -9.14
C ARG A 414 24.60 0.05 -8.61
N LEU A 415 25.58 0.31 -9.47
CA LEU A 415 26.96 0.55 -9.06
C LEU A 415 27.09 1.79 -8.16
N TRP A 416 26.34 2.86 -8.45
CA TRP A 416 26.31 4.05 -7.59
C TRP A 416 25.68 3.77 -6.22
N GLU A 417 24.70 2.87 -6.12
CA GLU A 417 24.17 2.41 -4.83
C GLU A 417 25.17 1.56 -4.05
N MET A 418 25.85 0.62 -4.73
CA MET A 418 26.92 -0.18 -4.12
C MET A 418 28.07 0.69 -3.61
N GLU A 419 28.36 1.79 -4.30
CA GLU A 419 29.37 2.75 -3.87
C GLU A 419 28.99 3.43 -2.55
N LYS A 420 27.72 3.84 -2.38
CA LYS A 420 27.22 4.38 -1.10
C LYS A 420 27.31 3.33 0.02
N ASN A 421 26.92 2.09 -0.28
CA ASN A 421 26.87 0.99 0.69
C ASN A 421 28.24 0.34 0.94
N ARG A 422 29.32 0.87 0.37
CA ARG A 422 30.68 0.33 0.49
C ARG A 422 31.22 0.36 1.92
N ILE A 423 30.83 1.36 2.70
CA ILE A 423 31.27 1.53 4.09
C ILE A 423 30.04 1.40 4.99
N LYS A 424 30.04 0.39 5.86
CA LYS A 424 29.00 0.19 6.88
C LYS A 424 29.59 0.58 8.23
N PRO A 425 29.22 1.75 8.80
CA PRO A 425 29.63 2.08 10.16
C PRO A 425 28.95 1.10 11.11
N VAL A 426 29.72 0.49 12.00
CA VAL A 426 29.21 -0.39 13.06
C VAL A 426 29.77 0.13 14.37
N ASP A 427 28.88 0.52 15.27
CA ASP A 427 29.25 0.97 16.60
C ASP A 427 29.89 -0.20 17.36
N SER A 428 31.12 0.02 17.80
CA SER A 428 31.94 -1.03 18.40
C SER A 428 32.83 -0.48 19.49
N CYS A 429 33.16 -1.33 20.46
CA CYS A 429 34.12 -1.06 21.50
C CYS A 429 35.43 -1.79 21.19
N LEU A 430 36.53 -1.05 21.18
CA LEU A 430 37.87 -1.58 20.96
C LEU A 430 38.53 -1.91 22.31
N TYR A 431 38.87 -3.18 22.50
CA TYR A 431 39.69 -3.64 23.61
C TYR A 431 41.15 -3.72 23.16
N SER A 432 42.01 -2.95 23.81
CA SER A 432 43.45 -2.90 23.57
C SER A 432 44.21 -2.88 24.90
N GLY A 433 45.54 -2.99 24.87
CA GLY A 433 46.38 -2.90 26.07
C GLY A 433 46.54 -4.19 26.88
N PHE A 434 46.36 -5.37 26.26
CA PHE A 434 46.56 -6.65 26.94
C PHE A 434 48.06 -6.91 27.22
N LEU A 435 48.45 -6.90 28.50
CA LEU A 435 49.83 -7.20 28.91
C LEU A 435 50.26 -8.64 28.56
N ARG A 436 49.36 -9.62 28.75
CA ARG A 436 49.63 -11.05 28.52
C ARG A 436 48.83 -11.58 27.33
N SER A 437 49.48 -12.36 26.46
CA SER A 437 48.82 -13.01 25.31
C SER A 437 47.71 -13.98 25.72
N GLN A 438 47.86 -14.66 26.86
CA GLN A 438 46.84 -15.58 27.40
C GLN A 438 45.57 -14.85 27.82
N ASP A 439 45.70 -13.61 28.32
CA ASP A 439 44.55 -12.82 28.74
C ASP A 439 43.76 -12.32 27.53
N TYR A 440 44.46 -11.90 26.48
CA TYR A 440 43.86 -11.60 25.18
C TYR A 440 43.10 -12.81 24.61
N LEU A 441 43.74 -13.98 24.51
CA LEU A 441 43.12 -15.19 23.94
C LEU A 441 41.89 -15.63 24.73
N ALA A 442 41.89 -15.50 26.05
CA ALA A 442 40.74 -15.85 26.88
C ALA A 442 39.55 -14.91 26.68
N VAL A 443 39.79 -13.61 26.48
CA VAL A 443 38.75 -12.62 26.20
C VAL A 443 38.23 -12.76 24.77
N LEU A 444 39.12 -13.02 23.82
CA LEU A 444 38.76 -13.32 22.43
C LEU A 444 37.90 -14.57 22.32
N LYS A 445 38.27 -15.66 23.00
CA LYS A 445 37.48 -16.90 23.01
C LYS A 445 36.09 -16.67 23.60
N TYR A 446 36.00 -15.99 24.75
CA TYR A 446 34.73 -15.65 25.37
C TYR A 446 33.84 -14.78 24.46
N ALA A 447 34.42 -13.79 23.78
CA ALA A 447 33.68 -12.93 22.87
C ALA A 447 33.28 -13.66 21.57
N GLN A 448 34.08 -14.62 21.09
CA GLN A 448 33.73 -15.49 19.95
C GLN A 448 32.60 -16.45 20.29
N ASP A 449 32.62 -17.05 21.48
CA ASP A 449 31.57 -17.95 21.96
C ASP A 449 30.21 -17.22 22.09
N LEU A 450 30.23 -15.92 22.39
CA LEU A 450 29.07 -15.05 22.43
C LEU A 450 28.65 -14.49 21.05
N GLY A 451 29.47 -14.67 20.00
CA GLY A 451 29.18 -14.18 18.65
C GLY A 451 29.23 -12.65 18.49
N VAL A 452 29.91 -11.94 19.39
CA VAL A 452 29.92 -10.45 19.44
C VAL A 452 31.19 -9.82 18.86
N VAL A 453 32.14 -10.62 18.36
CA VAL A 453 33.41 -10.12 17.77
C VAL A 453 33.18 -9.63 16.35
N LEU A 454 33.53 -8.38 16.10
CA LEU A 454 33.48 -7.76 14.76
C LEU A 454 34.83 -7.85 14.04
N TRP A 455 35.92 -7.70 14.80
CA TRP A 455 37.28 -7.72 14.26
C TRP A 455 38.27 -8.07 15.36
N HIS A 456 39.37 -8.73 15.02
CA HIS A 456 40.47 -8.97 15.94
C HIS A 456 41.82 -8.92 15.22
N SER A 457 42.88 -8.61 15.97
CA SER A 457 44.26 -8.67 15.51
C SER A 457 45.15 -9.27 16.58
N ASP A 458 45.64 -10.48 16.31
CA ASP A 458 46.47 -11.22 17.25
C ASP A 458 47.86 -10.59 17.43
N ALA A 459 48.40 -10.02 16.34
CA ALA A 459 49.70 -9.33 16.34
C ALA A 459 49.73 -8.11 17.27
N LYS A 460 48.63 -7.34 17.30
CA LYS A 460 48.49 -6.15 18.15
C LYS A 460 47.73 -6.45 19.46
N ARG A 461 47.23 -7.68 19.64
CA ARG A 461 46.36 -8.08 20.75
C ARG A 461 45.18 -7.14 20.93
N MET A 462 44.45 -6.91 19.84
CA MET A 462 43.26 -6.05 19.85
C MET A 462 42.05 -6.86 19.44
N LEU A 463 40.89 -6.55 20.04
CA LEU A 463 39.60 -7.04 19.56
C LEU A 463 38.57 -5.91 19.57
N ALA A 464 37.72 -5.88 18.56
CA ALA A 464 36.57 -5.00 18.46
C ALA A 464 35.29 -5.84 18.66
N VAL A 465 34.45 -5.39 19.59
CA VAL A 465 33.21 -6.06 20.00
C VAL A 465 32.03 -5.14 19.67
N THR A 466 30.87 -5.70 19.36
CA THR A 466 29.62 -4.93 19.19
C THR A 466 29.29 -4.12 20.44
N ALA A 467 28.64 -2.95 20.26
CA ALA A 467 28.17 -2.14 21.39
C ALA A 467 27.19 -2.90 22.32
N GLU A 468 26.37 -3.79 21.75
CA GLU A 468 25.43 -4.64 22.50
C GLU A 468 26.16 -5.69 23.37
N GLY A 469 27.29 -6.21 22.88
CA GLY A 469 28.10 -7.22 23.57
C GLY A 469 29.06 -6.64 24.62
N ASP A 470 29.42 -5.36 24.51
CA ASP A 470 30.36 -4.67 25.40
C ASP A 470 30.10 -4.87 26.91
N PRO A 471 28.88 -4.70 27.46
CA PRO A 471 28.68 -4.84 28.91
C PRO A 471 29.01 -6.25 29.42
N THR A 472 28.73 -7.27 28.63
CA THR A 472 28.98 -8.68 29.00
C THR A 472 30.47 -9.03 28.96
N VAL A 473 31.19 -8.58 27.92
CA VAL A 473 32.63 -8.78 27.78
C VAL A 473 33.37 -7.98 28.85
N ARG A 474 32.95 -6.75 29.13
CA ARG A 474 33.50 -5.91 30.19
C ARG A 474 33.33 -6.52 31.58
N ALA A 475 32.17 -7.13 31.86
CA ALA A 475 31.94 -7.83 33.13
C ALA A 475 32.87 -9.04 33.28
N TYR A 476 33.08 -9.81 32.22
CA TYR A 476 34.02 -10.94 32.20
C TYR A 476 35.46 -10.49 32.43
N VAL A 477 35.89 -9.42 31.73
CA VAL A 477 37.19 -8.78 31.92
C VAL A 477 37.36 -8.35 33.39
N LYS A 478 36.42 -7.58 33.95
CA LYS A 478 36.49 -7.16 35.37
C LYS A 478 36.61 -8.35 36.33
N ARG A 479 35.80 -9.40 36.16
CA ARG A 479 35.89 -10.60 37.02
C ARG A 479 37.25 -11.29 36.93
N LYS A 480 37.80 -11.42 35.73
CA LYS A 480 39.07 -12.11 35.49
C LYS A 480 40.29 -11.31 35.98
N PHE A 481 40.24 -9.98 35.87
CA PHE A 481 41.35 -9.10 36.27
C PHE A 481 41.24 -8.57 37.72
N SER A 482 40.07 -8.62 38.36
CA SER A 482 39.91 -8.34 39.80
C SER A 482 40.24 -9.55 40.69
N SER A 483 40.33 -10.75 40.12
CA SER A 483 40.67 -12.00 40.85
C SER A 483 42.19 -12.24 40.98
N LYS A 484 43.01 -11.19 40.86
CA LYS A 484 44.48 -11.28 40.95
C LYS A 484 45.03 -10.34 42.00
#